data_AF-A0AAV8T2B9-F1
#
_entry.id   AF-A0AAV8T2B9-F1
#
_cell.length_a   1.000
_cell.length_b   1.000
_cell.length_c   1.000
_cell.angle_alpha   90.00
_cell.angle_beta   90.00
_cell.angle_gamma   90.00
#
_symmetry.space_group_name_H-M   'P 1'
#
loop_
_entity.id
_entity.type
_entity.pdbx_description
1 polymer ?
#
loop_
_entity_poly.entity_id
_entity_poly.type
_entity_poly.pdbx_seq_one_letter_code
_entity_poly.pdbx_strand_id
1 'polypeptide(L)'
;MYGCFACGFYLHKRCAEILSDEIHHPYHPNHPLCVEYFPRKFVCEICRDLSKGFLTSCKQCEFKLEFNCAFNYNSIQRFSDGIVKSRVNHFSHSHTLTLFNSSEELNDGDVCYGCKLRLRPRDPAYGCFECSFYLHKSCVEIPRKVSHPYHPSHYLHIQLAEASKARCDACREENNGLAYWCSQCDFGLHLLCAVNSLSVISALKNDSHRHDLFYFVAPQYLAKSKIPCNICGNDCEDSFYLCLECSYYVHMECIPIPLDVFKRDVHMHTLTLRSPETVNDGDISQEYYCYTCENKRNPEYYFYYCKQCSESGGIYTAHIECVASSEVRNF
;
A
#
# COMPACT_ATOMS: atom_id res chain seq x y z
N MET A 1 -12.15 -27.11 39.39
CA MET A 1 -11.34 -26.08 38.72
C MET A 1 -9.90 -26.48 38.97
N TYR A 2 -9.07 -26.59 37.94
CA TYR A 2 -7.63 -26.85 38.07
C TYR A 2 -6.90 -25.51 38.06
N GLY A 3 -5.84 -25.35 38.83
CA GLY A 3 -5.11 -24.09 38.81
C GLY A 3 -3.74 -24.16 39.46
N CYS A 4 -2.88 -23.22 39.09
CA CYS A 4 -1.56 -23.02 39.65
C CYS A 4 -1.51 -21.66 40.34
N PHE A 5 -1.43 -21.65 41.67
CA PHE A 5 -1.35 -20.42 42.46
C PHE A 5 -0.09 -19.59 42.18
N ALA A 6 1.02 -20.23 41.79
CA ALA A 6 2.29 -19.55 41.56
C ALA A 6 2.29 -18.66 40.30
N CYS A 7 1.55 -19.05 39.25
CA CYS A 7 1.45 -18.28 38.01
C CYS A 7 0.04 -17.69 37.76
N GLY A 8 -0.91 -17.89 38.68
CA GLY A 8 -2.26 -17.32 38.59
C GLY A 8 -3.13 -17.93 37.48
N PHE A 9 -2.77 -19.10 36.95
CA PHE A 9 -3.52 -19.77 35.89
C PHE A 9 -4.61 -20.69 36.47
N TYR A 10 -5.86 -20.53 36.02
CA TYR A 10 -7.00 -21.35 36.45
C TYR A 10 -7.83 -21.81 35.25
N LEU A 11 -8.28 -23.06 35.29
CA LEU A 11 -9.00 -23.74 34.22
C LEU A 11 -10.25 -24.46 34.78
N HIS A 12 -11.38 -24.35 34.08
CA HIS A 12 -12.56 -25.15 34.42
C HIS A 12 -12.26 -26.64 34.31
N LYS A 13 -12.87 -27.47 35.17
CA LYS A 13 -12.65 -28.92 35.17
C LYS A 13 -12.90 -29.53 33.78
N ARG A 14 -14.03 -29.15 33.17
CA ARG A 14 -14.42 -29.56 31.81
C ARG A 14 -13.43 -29.09 30.73
N CYS A 15 -12.86 -27.90 30.87
CA CYS A 15 -11.82 -27.43 29.94
C CYS A 15 -10.53 -28.23 30.09
N ALA A 16 -10.18 -28.68 31.31
CA ALA A 16 -9.00 -29.52 31.54
C ALA A 16 -9.17 -30.94 30.98
N GLU A 17 -10.39 -31.48 31.03
CA GLU A 17 -10.73 -32.77 30.41
C GLU A 17 -10.58 -32.69 28.89
N ILE A 18 -11.06 -31.62 28.24
CA ILE A 18 -10.89 -31.37 26.79
C ILE A 18 -9.42 -31.28 26.37
N LEU A 19 -8.52 -30.76 27.22
CA LEU A 19 -7.08 -30.73 26.91
C LEU A 19 -6.46 -32.13 26.76
N SER A 20 -7.15 -33.18 27.23
CA SER A 20 -6.65 -34.56 27.22
C SER A 20 -7.15 -35.36 26.02
N ASP A 21 -8.08 -34.82 25.23
CA ASP A 21 -8.73 -35.52 24.12
C ASP A 21 -8.10 -35.19 22.77
N GLU A 22 -8.07 -36.20 21.89
CA GLU A 22 -7.78 -36.02 20.47
C GLU A 22 -9.03 -35.52 19.72
N ILE A 23 -8.87 -34.44 18.94
CA ILE A 23 -9.96 -33.81 18.20
C ILE A 23 -9.86 -34.18 16.72
N HIS A 24 -10.89 -34.83 16.19
CA HIS A 24 -11.04 -35.05 14.76
C HIS A 24 -11.77 -33.87 14.13
N HIS A 25 -11.06 -33.12 13.28
CA HIS A 25 -11.61 -31.93 12.63
C HIS A 25 -11.93 -32.19 11.15
N PRO A 26 -13.12 -31.81 10.64
CA PRO A 26 -13.52 -32.10 9.26
C PRO A 26 -12.62 -31.45 8.20
N TYR A 27 -12.02 -30.29 8.53
CA TYR A 27 -11.06 -29.62 7.64
C TYR A 27 -9.62 -30.13 7.78
N HIS A 28 -9.38 -31.13 8.63
CA HIS A 28 -8.09 -31.82 8.76
C HIS A 28 -8.33 -33.29 9.17
N PRO A 29 -8.88 -34.12 8.26
CA PRO A 29 -9.34 -35.46 8.60
C PRO A 29 -8.21 -36.47 8.79
N ASN A 30 -7.02 -36.20 8.24
CA ASN A 30 -5.93 -37.18 8.16
C ASN A 30 -5.17 -37.36 9.47
N HIS A 31 -5.13 -36.35 10.34
CA HIS A 31 -4.49 -36.48 11.65
C HIS A 31 -5.33 -35.83 12.75
N PRO A 32 -5.33 -36.41 13.96
CA PRO A 32 -5.97 -35.80 15.12
C PRO A 32 -5.26 -34.50 15.51
N LEU A 33 -6.03 -33.60 16.12
CA LEU A 33 -5.54 -32.37 16.71
C LEU A 33 -5.52 -32.48 18.23
N CYS A 34 -4.61 -31.76 18.88
CA CYS A 34 -4.52 -31.65 20.32
C CYS A 34 -4.69 -30.18 20.74
N VAL A 35 -5.25 -29.95 21.92
CA VAL A 35 -5.28 -28.59 22.48
C VAL A 35 -4.01 -28.33 23.26
N GLU A 36 -3.37 -27.20 23.00
CA GLU A 36 -2.18 -26.75 23.72
C GLU A 36 -2.25 -25.24 24.02
N TYR A 37 -1.50 -24.81 25.03
CA TYR A 37 -1.33 -23.39 25.32
C TYR A 37 -0.10 -22.85 24.60
N PHE A 38 -0.30 -21.85 23.75
CA PHE A 38 0.77 -21.22 22.98
C PHE A 38 0.83 -19.72 23.33
N PRO A 39 1.89 -19.26 24.01
CA PRO A 39 1.98 -17.88 24.48
C PRO A 39 2.26 -16.88 23.35
N ARG A 40 2.74 -17.35 22.20
CA ARG A 40 3.02 -16.51 21.03
C ARG A 40 1.77 -16.37 20.16
N LYS A 41 1.75 -15.32 19.35
CA LYS A 41 0.71 -15.11 18.33
C LYS A 41 0.80 -16.22 17.28
N PHE A 42 -0.35 -16.71 16.82
CA PHE A 42 -0.46 -17.68 15.72
C PHE A 42 -1.65 -17.32 14.84
N VAL A 43 -1.64 -17.82 13.60
CA VAL A 43 -2.72 -17.61 12.63
C VAL A 43 -3.59 -18.86 12.60
N CYS A 44 -4.90 -18.67 12.70
CA CYS A 44 -5.85 -19.77 12.50
C CYS A 44 -5.91 -20.16 11.01
N GLU A 45 -5.81 -21.45 10.70
CA GLU A 45 -5.83 -21.94 9.31
C GLU A 45 -7.20 -21.78 8.62
N ILE A 46 -8.30 -21.62 9.37
CA ILE A 46 -9.67 -21.50 8.82
C ILE A 46 -10.08 -20.05 8.63
N CYS A 47 -10.05 -19.24 9.69
CA CYS A 47 -10.51 -17.84 9.62
C CYS A 47 -9.40 -16.85 9.25
N ARG A 48 -8.12 -17.25 9.31
CA ARG A 48 -6.93 -16.40 9.11
C ARG A 48 -6.74 -15.31 10.16
N ASP A 49 -7.54 -15.30 11.22
CA ASP A 49 -7.36 -14.34 12.30
C ASP A 49 -6.14 -14.66 13.16
N LEU A 50 -5.58 -13.58 13.71
CA LEU A 50 -4.51 -13.66 14.68
C LEU A 50 -5.08 -14.01 16.05
N SER A 51 -4.47 -14.99 16.71
CA SER A 51 -4.88 -15.46 18.04
C SER A 51 -3.68 -15.74 18.93
N LYS A 52 -3.92 -15.84 20.24
CA LYS A 52 -2.93 -16.14 21.27
C LYS A 52 -3.55 -16.98 22.38
N GLY A 53 -2.72 -17.78 23.07
CA GLY A 53 -3.18 -18.63 24.15
C GLY A 53 -3.56 -20.03 23.68
N PHE A 54 -4.76 -20.51 24.02
CA PHE A 54 -5.17 -21.86 23.66
C PHE A 54 -5.39 -22.00 22.15
N LEU A 55 -4.78 -23.03 21.58
CA LEU A 55 -4.95 -23.41 20.19
C LEU A 55 -5.15 -24.91 20.06
N THR A 56 -5.77 -25.31 18.97
CA THR A 56 -5.88 -26.71 18.57
C THR A 56 -4.91 -26.95 17.40
N SER A 57 -3.88 -27.78 17.60
CA SER A 57 -2.83 -28.02 16.60
C SER A 57 -2.67 -29.49 16.24
N CYS A 58 -2.18 -29.73 15.03
CA CYS A 58 -1.63 -31.02 14.66
C CYS A 58 -0.16 -31.12 15.11
N LYS A 59 0.24 -32.26 15.67
CA LYS A 59 1.65 -32.52 16.00
C LYS A 59 2.49 -33.00 14.80
N GLN A 60 1.84 -33.35 13.69
CA GLN A 60 2.49 -33.92 12.50
C GLN A 60 2.65 -32.91 11.36
N CYS A 61 1.90 -31.80 11.38
CA CYS A 61 1.96 -30.75 10.38
C CYS A 61 1.66 -29.38 11.01
N GLU A 62 1.87 -28.30 10.27
CA GLU A 62 1.65 -26.93 10.78
C GLU A 62 0.18 -26.49 10.79
N PHE A 63 -0.76 -27.40 11.03
CA PHE A 63 -2.19 -27.07 11.09
C PHE A 63 -2.56 -26.57 12.49
N LYS A 64 -3.02 -25.32 12.61
CA LYS A 64 -3.37 -24.66 13.88
C LYS A 64 -4.72 -23.95 13.76
N LEU A 65 -5.57 -24.13 14.75
CA LEU A 65 -6.88 -23.48 14.86
C LEU A 65 -7.01 -22.73 16.17
N GLU A 66 -7.67 -21.58 16.13
CA GLU A 66 -8.19 -20.95 17.35
C GLU A 66 -9.40 -21.71 17.90
N PHE A 67 -9.77 -21.43 19.15
CA PHE A 67 -10.75 -22.22 19.90
C PHE A 67 -12.12 -22.28 19.21
N ASN A 68 -12.67 -21.16 18.73
CA ASN A 68 -13.98 -21.18 18.07
C ASN A 68 -13.92 -21.92 16.73
N CYS A 69 -12.83 -21.77 15.97
CA CYS A 69 -12.58 -22.54 14.76
C CYS A 69 -12.45 -24.05 14.97
N ALA A 70 -12.03 -24.50 16.15
CA ALA A 70 -11.93 -25.93 16.46
C ALA A 70 -13.28 -26.55 16.85
N PHE A 71 -14.15 -25.81 17.56
CA PHE A 71 -15.35 -26.38 18.19
C PHE A 71 -16.68 -25.86 17.61
N ASN A 72 -16.69 -24.70 16.96
CA ASN A 72 -17.88 -24.05 16.40
C ASN A 72 -17.75 -23.80 14.89
N TYR A 73 -17.00 -24.64 14.18
CA TYR A 73 -16.66 -24.48 12.77
C TYR A 73 -17.87 -24.35 11.81
N ASN A 74 -19.06 -24.80 12.23
CA ASN A 74 -20.30 -24.68 11.44
C ASN A 74 -20.83 -23.23 11.34
N SER A 75 -20.43 -22.35 12.27
CA SER A 75 -20.96 -20.98 12.37
C SER A 75 -20.01 -19.91 11.83
N ILE A 76 -18.90 -20.32 11.22
CA ILE A 76 -17.79 -19.43 10.87
C ILE A 76 -17.87 -19.05 9.40
N GLN A 77 -17.78 -17.76 9.11
CA GLN A 77 -17.54 -17.28 7.76
C GLN A 77 -16.14 -17.73 7.35
N ARG A 78 -16.10 -18.76 6.50
CA ARG A 78 -14.85 -19.24 5.91
C ARG A 78 -14.23 -18.10 5.12
N PHE A 79 -12.91 -17.98 5.19
CA PHE A 79 -12.21 -17.32 4.08
C PHE A 79 -12.46 -18.20 2.84
N SER A 80 -13.18 -17.66 1.86
CA SER A 80 -13.41 -18.36 0.60
C SER A 80 -12.08 -18.41 -0.15
N ASP A 81 -11.44 -19.58 -0.11
CA ASP A 81 -10.19 -19.94 -0.79
C ASP A 81 -10.30 -19.91 -2.33
N GLY A 82 -10.67 -18.76 -2.88
CA GLY A 82 -10.48 -18.46 -4.29
C GLY A 82 -9.10 -17.86 -4.50
N ILE A 83 -8.11 -18.70 -4.82
CA ILE A 83 -6.86 -18.34 -5.54
C ILE A 83 -5.71 -17.70 -4.72
N VAL A 84 -5.92 -17.22 -3.48
CA VAL A 84 -4.84 -16.54 -2.73
C VAL A 84 -3.91 -17.54 -2.01
N LYS A 85 -2.61 -17.51 -2.30
CA LYS A 85 -1.60 -18.38 -1.68
C LYS A 85 -1.43 -18.03 -0.19
N SER A 86 -1.72 -18.96 0.71
CA SER A 86 -1.66 -18.72 2.17
C SER A 86 -0.24 -18.51 2.71
N ARG A 87 0.80 -18.96 2.00
CA ARG A 87 2.20 -18.91 2.45
C ARG A 87 3.14 -18.52 1.32
N VAL A 88 4.05 -17.59 1.57
CA VAL A 88 4.97 -17.05 0.55
C VAL A 88 6.38 -16.91 1.08
N ASN A 89 7.37 -17.26 0.26
CA ASN A 89 8.77 -16.90 0.50
C ASN A 89 9.03 -15.56 -0.20
N HIS A 90 9.26 -14.51 0.58
CA HIS A 90 9.47 -13.16 0.05
C HIS A 90 10.95 -12.82 0.03
N PHE A 91 11.45 -12.10 -0.98
CA PHE A 91 12.89 -11.83 -1.11
C PHE A 91 13.46 -11.00 0.05
N SER A 92 12.62 -10.21 0.70
CA SER A 92 13.03 -9.31 1.78
C SER A 92 13.07 -9.97 3.15
N HIS A 93 12.76 -11.26 3.26
CA HIS A 93 12.72 -11.96 4.54
C HIS A 93 13.02 -13.45 4.38
N SER A 94 13.87 -14.00 5.25
CA SER A 94 14.34 -15.39 5.15
C SER A 94 13.26 -16.43 5.50
N HIS A 95 12.31 -16.09 6.37
CA HIS A 95 11.23 -17.01 6.76
C HIS A 95 10.03 -16.90 5.82
N THR A 96 9.28 -18.01 5.72
CA THR A 96 8.00 -18.03 5.01
C THR A 96 6.99 -17.12 5.73
N LEU A 97 6.42 -16.19 4.99
CA LEU A 97 5.35 -15.33 5.49
C LEU A 97 4.01 -16.04 5.34
N THR A 98 3.17 -15.93 6.37
CA THR A 98 1.82 -16.51 6.40
C THR A 98 0.78 -15.41 6.23
N LEU A 99 -0.21 -15.65 5.37
CA LEU A 99 -1.35 -14.78 5.18
C LEU A 99 -2.23 -14.78 6.43
N PHE A 100 -2.56 -13.60 6.93
CA PHE A 100 -3.41 -13.40 8.10
C PHE A 100 -4.28 -12.16 7.93
N ASN A 101 -5.40 -12.10 8.64
CA ASN A 101 -6.16 -10.88 8.82
C ASN A 101 -5.50 -10.07 9.93
N SER A 102 -5.08 -8.86 9.61
CA SER A 102 -4.61 -7.93 10.62
C SER A 102 -5.68 -7.73 11.71
N SER A 103 -5.23 -7.45 12.93
CA SER A 103 -6.13 -7.19 14.04
C SER A 103 -5.62 -6.02 14.85
N GLU A 104 -6.50 -5.46 15.68
CA GLU A 104 -6.13 -4.46 16.69
C GLU A 104 -5.16 -5.02 17.74
N GLU A 105 -4.92 -6.34 17.77
CA GLU A 105 -3.91 -6.93 18.65
C GLU A 105 -2.47 -6.71 18.15
N LEU A 106 -2.27 -6.25 16.91
CA LEU A 106 -0.98 -5.76 16.46
C LEU A 106 -0.62 -4.49 17.26
N ASN A 107 0.63 -4.39 17.70
CA ASN A 107 1.09 -3.25 18.46
C ASN A 107 1.06 -1.99 17.58
N ASP A 108 0.95 -0.80 18.17
CA ASP A 108 0.99 0.48 17.44
C ASP A 108 2.25 0.69 16.57
N GLY A 109 3.32 -0.05 16.86
CA GLY A 109 4.57 -0.06 16.08
C GLY A 109 4.64 -1.13 14.99
N ASP A 110 3.66 -2.04 14.89
CA ASP A 110 3.61 -3.11 13.89
C ASP A 110 3.12 -2.54 12.54
N VAL A 111 4.03 -1.88 11.83
CA VAL A 111 3.80 -1.34 10.48
C VAL A 111 4.25 -2.31 9.39
N CYS A 112 3.75 -2.11 8.17
CA CYS A 112 4.26 -2.81 7.00
C CYS A 112 5.74 -2.46 6.78
N TYR A 113 6.62 -3.45 6.69
CA TYR A 113 8.04 -3.25 6.41
C TYR A 113 8.30 -2.67 5.03
N GLY A 114 7.40 -2.91 4.07
CA GLY A 114 7.48 -2.42 2.71
C GLY A 114 7.23 -0.92 2.62
N CYS A 115 5.99 -0.51 2.89
CA CYS A 115 5.53 0.87 2.70
C CYS A 115 5.52 1.71 3.99
N LYS A 116 5.86 1.14 5.15
CA LYS A 116 5.84 1.80 6.47
C LYS A 116 4.50 2.34 6.94
N LEU A 117 3.42 2.07 6.21
CA LEU A 117 2.06 2.35 6.63
C LEU A 117 1.55 1.28 7.60
N ARG A 118 0.60 1.68 8.45
CA ARG A 118 -0.10 0.76 9.37
C ARG A 118 -0.91 -0.28 8.58
N LEU A 119 -1.02 -1.47 9.14
CA LEU A 119 -1.96 -2.49 8.69
C LEU A 119 -3.33 -2.12 9.27
N ARG A 120 -4.33 -1.81 8.44
CA ARG A 120 -5.68 -1.52 8.95
C ARG A 120 -6.28 -2.83 9.46
N PRO A 121 -7.02 -2.85 10.57
CA PRO A 121 -7.65 -4.07 11.08
C PRO A 121 -8.52 -4.76 10.02
N ARG A 122 -8.49 -6.09 10.00
CA ARG A 122 -9.17 -6.99 9.05
C ARG A 122 -8.67 -6.95 7.60
N ASP A 123 -7.71 -6.09 7.26
CA ASP A 123 -7.05 -6.17 5.96
C ASP A 123 -6.14 -7.42 5.88
N PRO A 124 -6.16 -8.16 4.76
CA PRO A 124 -5.25 -9.28 4.57
C PRO A 124 -3.80 -8.81 4.44
N ALA A 125 -2.91 -9.43 5.20
CA ALA A 125 -1.48 -9.13 5.25
C ALA A 125 -0.66 -10.43 5.35
N TYR A 126 0.63 -10.34 5.07
CA TYR A 126 1.57 -11.44 5.25
C TYR A 126 2.51 -11.15 6.41
N GLY A 127 2.70 -12.13 7.29
CA GLY A 127 3.47 -11.96 8.52
C GLY A 127 4.42 -13.11 8.80
N CYS A 128 5.58 -12.77 9.35
CA CYS A 128 6.41 -13.66 10.15
C CYS A 128 6.36 -13.17 11.60
N PHE A 129 5.66 -13.91 12.45
CA PHE A 129 5.44 -13.55 13.86
C PHE A 129 6.65 -13.83 14.75
N GLU A 130 7.61 -14.63 14.28
CA GLU A 130 8.87 -14.87 14.98
C GLU A 130 9.79 -13.65 14.90
N CYS A 131 9.75 -12.94 13.77
CA CYS A 131 10.57 -11.76 13.53
C CYS A 131 9.80 -10.44 13.67
N SER A 132 8.50 -10.50 13.96
CA SER A 132 7.59 -9.34 13.87
C SER A 132 7.74 -8.60 12.53
N PHE A 133 7.80 -9.35 11.43
CA PHE A 133 7.95 -8.84 10.07
C PHE A 133 6.62 -8.94 9.33
N TYR A 134 6.07 -7.81 8.89
CA TYR A 134 4.76 -7.76 8.26
C TYR A 134 4.78 -6.99 6.94
N LEU A 135 3.98 -7.42 5.97
CA LEU A 135 3.76 -6.74 4.70
C LEU A 135 2.27 -6.71 4.37
N HIS A 136 1.78 -5.60 3.84
CA HIS A 136 0.47 -5.61 3.15
C HIS A 136 0.51 -6.62 2.01
N LYS A 137 -0.63 -7.24 1.70
CA LYS A 137 -0.75 -8.12 0.52
C LYS A 137 -0.25 -7.42 -0.76
N SER A 138 -0.63 -6.16 -0.96
CA SER A 138 -0.15 -5.35 -2.08
C SER A 138 1.36 -5.20 -2.10
N CYS A 139 2.01 -5.02 -0.94
CA CYS A 139 3.47 -4.89 -0.86
C CYS A 139 4.23 -6.17 -1.21
N VAL A 140 3.60 -7.34 -1.03
CA VAL A 140 4.16 -8.63 -1.47
C VAL A 140 4.06 -8.81 -2.99
N GLU A 141 3.02 -8.24 -3.59
CA GLU A 141 2.70 -8.38 -5.02
C GLU A 141 3.37 -7.32 -5.91
N ILE A 142 4.12 -6.39 -5.32
CA ILE A 142 4.81 -5.33 -6.06
C ILE A 142 5.85 -5.92 -7.03
N PRO A 143 5.96 -5.38 -8.27
CA PRO A 143 6.93 -5.84 -9.24
C PRO A 143 8.38 -5.79 -8.72
N ARG A 144 9.19 -6.80 -9.06
CA ARG A 144 10.61 -6.78 -8.66
C ARG A 144 11.48 -5.82 -9.46
N LYS A 145 11.01 -5.43 -10.64
CA LYS A 145 11.73 -4.65 -11.63
C LYS A 145 10.74 -3.71 -12.31
N VAL A 146 11.06 -2.42 -12.36
CA VAL A 146 10.22 -1.41 -13.00
C VAL A 146 11.04 -0.50 -13.90
N SER A 147 10.44 -0.06 -15.01
CA SER A 147 10.93 1.10 -15.76
C SER A 147 10.28 2.33 -15.16
N HIS A 148 11.06 3.35 -14.81
CA HIS A 148 10.56 4.50 -14.08
C HIS A 148 10.64 5.78 -14.94
N PRO A 149 9.59 6.62 -15.03
CA PRO A 149 9.60 7.85 -15.83
C PRO A 149 10.75 8.78 -15.48
N TYR A 150 11.11 8.83 -14.20
CA TYR A 150 12.20 9.65 -13.67
C TYR A 150 13.61 9.12 -13.96
N HIS A 151 13.71 7.86 -14.38
CA HIS A 151 14.97 7.21 -14.68
C HIS A 151 14.78 6.22 -15.85
N PRO A 152 14.43 6.71 -17.04
CA PRO A 152 13.99 5.85 -18.15
C PRO A 152 15.12 5.02 -18.76
N SER A 153 16.38 5.44 -18.57
CA SER A 153 17.56 4.78 -19.15
C SER A 153 17.87 3.43 -18.50
N HIS A 154 17.45 3.20 -17.25
CA HIS A 154 17.73 1.94 -16.55
C HIS A 154 16.51 1.44 -15.76
N TYR A 155 16.48 0.14 -15.54
CA TYR A 155 15.48 -0.46 -14.67
C TYR A 155 15.84 -0.30 -13.20
N LEU A 156 14.83 -0.04 -12.38
CA LEU A 156 14.95 -0.06 -10.93
C LEU A 156 14.56 -1.42 -10.39
N HIS A 157 15.31 -1.89 -9.39
CA HIS A 157 15.10 -3.15 -8.71
C HIS A 157 14.68 -2.91 -7.27
N ILE A 158 13.64 -3.61 -6.82
CA ILE A 158 13.20 -3.50 -5.43
C ILE A 158 14.16 -4.28 -4.52
N GLN A 159 14.53 -3.66 -3.42
CA GLN A 159 15.34 -4.26 -2.37
C GLN A 159 14.88 -3.78 -1.00
N LEU A 160 15.21 -4.55 0.03
CA LEU A 160 15.10 -4.06 1.40
C LEU A 160 16.20 -3.03 1.60
N ALA A 161 15.84 -1.84 2.07
CA ALA A 161 16.81 -0.82 2.44
C ALA A 161 17.60 -1.31 3.66
N GLU A 162 18.72 -2.00 3.43
CA GLU A 162 19.71 -2.29 4.46
C GLU A 162 20.83 -1.26 4.36
N ALA A 163 20.93 -0.40 5.39
CA ALA A 163 22.07 0.43 5.75
C ALA A 163 22.75 1.31 4.66
N SER A 164 22.21 1.42 3.44
CA SER A 164 22.60 2.48 2.51
C SER A 164 21.83 3.74 2.91
N LYS A 165 22.51 4.67 3.58
CA LYS A 165 22.03 6.02 3.95
C LYS A 165 21.62 6.89 2.75
N ALA A 166 21.53 6.32 1.55
CA ALA A 166 21.11 7.05 0.38
C ALA A 166 19.64 7.47 0.56
N ARG A 167 19.41 8.77 0.36
CA ARG A 167 18.10 9.40 0.48
C ARG A 167 17.27 9.06 -0.74
N CYS A 168 15.96 9.06 -0.60
CA CYS A 168 15.06 8.99 -1.75
C CYS A 168 15.27 10.22 -2.64
N ASP A 169 15.48 10.04 -3.93
CA ASP A 169 15.70 11.15 -4.85
C ASP A 169 14.46 12.03 -5.00
N ALA A 170 13.27 11.45 -4.84
CA ALA A 170 12.01 12.19 -4.95
C ALA A 170 11.72 13.07 -3.73
N CYS A 171 11.72 12.52 -2.51
CA CYS A 171 11.34 13.26 -1.31
C CYS A 171 12.51 13.65 -0.39
N ARG A 172 13.74 13.25 -0.72
CA ARG A 172 14.96 13.53 0.06
C ARG A 172 15.02 12.96 1.48
N GLU A 173 14.03 12.18 1.89
CA GLU A 173 14.01 11.48 3.17
C GLU A 173 14.78 10.16 3.14
N GLU A 174 15.21 9.70 4.32
CA GLU A 174 15.96 8.45 4.47
C GLU A 174 15.12 7.23 4.11
N ASN A 175 15.75 6.25 3.45
CA ASN A 175 15.07 5.03 3.04
C ASN A 175 14.78 4.12 4.23
N ASN A 176 13.50 4.02 4.56
CA ASN A 176 12.99 3.12 5.59
C ASN A 176 12.05 2.12 4.94
N GLY A 177 12.48 0.86 4.75
CA GLY A 177 11.63 -0.21 4.23
C GLY A 177 12.05 -0.77 2.88
N LEU A 178 11.09 -1.12 2.04
CA LEU A 178 11.37 -1.50 0.65
C LEU A 178 11.60 -0.23 -0.19
N ALA A 179 12.56 -0.29 -1.10
CA ALA A 179 12.88 0.80 -2.00
C ALA A 179 13.35 0.27 -3.35
N TYR A 180 13.11 1.05 -4.40
CA TYR A 180 13.57 0.78 -5.76
C TYR A 180 14.90 1.47 -6.00
N TRP A 181 15.87 0.73 -6.54
CA TRP A 181 17.23 1.21 -6.75
C TRP A 181 17.75 0.83 -8.12
N CYS A 182 18.52 1.73 -8.71
CA CYS A 182 19.32 1.42 -9.89
C CYS A 182 20.66 0.81 -9.45
N SER A 183 21.10 -0.29 -10.08
CA SER A 183 22.41 -0.87 -9.79
C SER A 183 23.57 -0.16 -10.51
N GLN A 184 23.24 0.69 -11.48
CA GLN A 184 24.21 1.38 -12.34
C GLN A 184 24.37 2.86 -11.99
N CYS A 185 23.39 3.43 -11.28
CA CYS A 185 23.36 4.84 -10.89
C CYS A 185 23.08 4.93 -9.39
N ASP A 186 23.57 6.00 -8.75
CA ASP A 186 23.17 6.36 -7.38
C ASP A 186 21.77 7.01 -7.43
N PHE A 187 20.76 6.20 -7.80
CA PHE A 187 19.37 6.61 -7.92
C PHE A 187 18.48 5.65 -7.15
N GLY A 188 17.68 6.18 -6.24
CA GLY A 188 16.82 5.41 -5.35
C GLY A 188 15.52 6.11 -4.99
N LEU A 189 14.43 5.36 -4.96
CA LEU A 189 13.11 5.83 -4.56
C LEU A 189 12.53 4.93 -3.47
N HIS A 190 11.90 5.51 -2.44
CA HIS A 190 11.04 4.73 -1.55
C HIS A 190 9.98 3.99 -2.36
N LEU A 191 9.51 2.86 -1.83
CA LEU A 191 8.43 2.08 -2.45
C LEU A 191 7.24 2.94 -2.90
N LEU A 192 6.71 3.76 -1.98
CA LEU A 192 5.55 4.60 -2.30
C LEU A 192 5.89 5.79 -3.19
N CYS A 193 7.11 6.34 -3.10
CA CYS A 193 7.55 7.40 -3.99
C CYS A 193 7.61 6.91 -5.44
N ALA A 194 8.10 5.68 -5.66
CA ALA A 194 8.09 5.05 -6.97
C ALA A 194 6.66 4.74 -7.43
N VAL A 195 5.84 4.09 -6.61
CA VAL A 195 4.47 3.69 -7.00
C VAL A 195 3.58 4.91 -7.29
N ASN A 196 3.65 5.97 -6.49
CA ASN A 196 2.81 7.15 -6.68
C ASN A 196 3.19 7.88 -7.98
N SER A 197 4.49 8.02 -8.26
CA SER A 197 4.98 8.71 -9.46
C SER A 197 4.77 7.93 -10.76
N LEU A 198 4.59 6.61 -10.72
CA LEU A 198 4.15 5.83 -11.89
C LEU A 198 2.75 6.23 -12.40
N SER A 199 1.95 6.92 -11.57
CA SER A 199 0.64 7.47 -11.98
C SER A 199 0.77 8.75 -12.81
N VAL A 200 1.96 9.37 -12.82
CA VAL A 200 2.25 10.60 -13.57
C VAL A 200 2.71 10.18 -14.96
N ILE A 201 1.83 10.36 -15.94
CA ILE A 201 2.03 9.84 -17.30
C ILE A 201 2.60 10.93 -18.22
N SER A 202 2.49 12.19 -17.81
CA SER A 202 2.95 13.32 -18.59
C SER A 202 3.57 14.33 -17.67
N ALA A 203 4.67 14.91 -18.11
CA ALA A 203 5.31 16.00 -17.42
C ALA A 203 4.63 17.32 -17.77
N LEU A 204 4.61 18.23 -16.81
CA LEU A 204 4.30 19.62 -17.07
C LEU A 204 5.54 20.30 -17.67
N LYS A 205 5.37 20.86 -18.87
CA LYS A 205 6.33 21.81 -19.43
C LYS A 205 6.01 23.20 -18.89
N ASN A 206 6.99 23.84 -18.28
CA ASN A 206 6.83 25.18 -17.71
C ASN A 206 8.01 26.06 -18.15
N ASP A 207 7.74 27.30 -18.55
CA ASP A 207 8.79 28.22 -19.00
C ASP A 207 9.79 28.56 -17.88
N SER A 208 9.38 28.43 -16.61
CA SER A 208 10.26 28.64 -15.46
C SER A 208 11.33 27.55 -15.29
N HIS A 209 11.19 26.38 -15.94
CA HIS A 209 12.15 25.30 -15.82
C HIS A 209 12.25 24.46 -17.10
N ARG A 210 13.48 24.31 -17.63
CA ARG A 210 13.73 23.69 -18.94
C ARG A 210 13.39 22.20 -19.02
N HIS A 211 13.50 21.46 -17.91
CA HIS A 211 13.20 20.04 -17.89
C HIS A 211 11.75 19.78 -17.49
N ASP A 212 11.30 18.58 -17.82
CA ASP A 212 10.01 18.03 -17.46
C ASP A 212 9.78 18.08 -15.93
N LEU A 213 8.66 18.68 -15.53
CA LEU A 213 8.22 18.73 -14.13
C LEU A 213 7.14 17.68 -13.90
N PHE A 214 7.34 16.84 -12.89
CA PHE A 214 6.40 15.77 -12.58
C PHE A 214 5.71 16.05 -11.25
N TYR A 215 4.39 15.94 -11.23
CA TYR A 215 3.62 16.13 -10.01
C TYR A 215 3.92 15.00 -9.01
N PHE A 216 4.17 15.36 -7.78
CA PHE A 216 4.51 14.43 -6.72
C PHE A 216 3.66 14.72 -5.49
N VAL A 217 3.10 13.66 -4.91
CA VAL A 217 2.41 13.72 -3.61
C VAL A 217 3.22 12.91 -2.63
N ALA A 218 3.75 13.59 -1.62
CA ALA A 218 4.49 12.96 -0.56
C ALA A 218 3.54 12.03 0.22
N PRO A 219 3.91 10.76 0.45
CA PRO A 219 3.17 9.92 1.37
C PRO A 219 3.07 10.60 2.74
N GLN A 220 1.92 10.51 3.42
CA GLN A 220 1.65 11.26 4.66
C GLN A 220 2.72 11.10 5.76
N TYR A 221 3.36 9.93 5.87
CA TYR A 221 4.44 9.72 6.86
C TYR A 221 5.79 10.33 6.43
N LEU A 222 5.92 10.73 5.15
CA LEU A 222 7.08 11.43 4.57
C LEU A 222 6.79 12.94 4.38
N ALA A 223 5.58 13.43 4.63
CA ALA A 223 5.17 14.84 4.51
C ALA A 223 5.90 15.82 5.46
N LYS A 224 6.91 15.34 6.21
CA LYS A 224 7.80 16.16 7.05
C LYS A 224 9.06 16.61 6.33
N SER A 225 9.15 16.36 5.02
CA SER A 225 10.31 16.68 4.22
C SER A 225 10.48 18.20 4.11
N LYS A 226 11.63 18.73 4.55
CA LYS A 226 11.95 20.17 4.42
C LYS A 226 12.51 20.47 3.03
N ILE A 227 11.64 20.45 2.04
CA ILE A 227 12.00 20.65 0.64
C ILE A 227 11.72 22.10 0.26
N PRO A 228 12.73 22.97 0.11
CA PRO A 228 12.49 24.37 -0.23
C PRO A 228 11.98 24.49 -1.67
N CYS A 229 10.88 25.22 -1.86
CA CYS A 229 10.39 25.61 -3.18
C CYS A 229 11.37 26.56 -3.87
N ASN A 230 11.77 26.23 -5.10
CA ASN A 230 12.70 27.03 -5.90
C ASN A 230 12.15 28.40 -6.35
N ILE A 231 10.84 28.64 -6.20
CA ILE A 231 10.20 29.91 -6.56
C ILE A 231 10.02 30.81 -5.33
N CYS A 232 9.34 30.31 -4.28
CA CYS A 232 8.98 31.15 -3.12
C CYS A 232 9.92 30.97 -1.92
N GLY A 233 10.75 29.91 -1.89
CA GLY A 233 11.67 29.60 -0.81
C GLY A 233 11.07 28.90 0.41
N ASN A 234 9.74 28.78 0.50
CA ASN A 234 9.06 28.05 1.59
C ASN A 234 9.09 26.54 1.35
N ASP A 235 8.98 25.75 2.41
CA ASP A 235 8.99 24.29 2.33
C ASP A 235 7.74 23.72 1.60
N CYS A 236 7.93 22.68 0.80
CA CYS A 236 6.88 21.91 0.14
C CYS A 236 6.47 20.75 1.06
N GLU A 237 5.27 20.81 1.64
CA GLU A 237 4.84 19.86 2.69
C GLU A 237 4.07 18.66 2.11
N ASP A 238 3.13 18.89 1.18
CA ASP A 238 2.19 17.85 0.72
C ASP A 238 2.43 17.42 -0.72
N SER A 239 2.24 18.36 -1.64
CA SER A 239 2.28 18.13 -3.08
C SER A 239 3.05 19.22 -3.80
N PHE A 240 3.86 18.80 -4.75
CA PHE A 240 4.74 19.70 -5.48
C PHE A 240 5.10 19.10 -6.84
N TYR A 241 5.52 19.95 -7.76
CA TYR A 241 6.17 19.51 -8.98
C TYR A 241 7.66 19.37 -8.76
N LEU A 242 8.22 18.34 -9.37
CA LEU A 242 9.61 17.95 -9.22
C LEU A 242 10.26 17.73 -10.59
N CYS A 243 11.40 18.38 -10.82
CA CYS A 243 12.40 17.89 -11.78
C CYS A 243 13.55 17.25 -11.01
N LEU A 244 13.71 15.94 -11.19
CA LEU A 244 14.75 15.17 -10.52
C LEU A 244 16.16 15.48 -11.04
N GLU A 245 16.30 15.74 -12.34
CA GLU A 245 17.59 16.07 -12.95
C GLU A 245 18.21 17.31 -12.32
N CYS A 246 17.40 18.32 -12.03
CA CYS A 246 17.85 19.57 -11.43
C CYS A 246 17.65 19.65 -9.92
N SER A 247 17.02 18.65 -9.30
CA SER A 247 16.55 18.76 -7.92
C SER A 247 15.72 20.03 -7.71
N TYR A 248 14.81 20.30 -8.64
CA TYR A 248 13.99 21.50 -8.69
C TYR A 248 12.57 21.17 -8.23
N TYR A 249 12.17 21.78 -7.13
CA TYR A 249 10.91 21.56 -6.42
C TYR A 249 10.09 22.83 -6.42
N VAL A 250 8.83 22.76 -6.81
CA VAL A 250 7.94 23.94 -6.78
C VAL A 250 6.55 23.54 -6.32
N HIS A 251 5.96 24.37 -5.46
CA HIS A 251 4.55 24.21 -5.08
C HIS A 251 3.66 24.22 -6.32
N MET A 252 2.53 23.51 -6.24
CA MET A 252 1.51 23.57 -7.28
C MET A 252 1.04 25.02 -7.51
N GLU A 253 0.86 25.78 -6.43
CA GLU A 253 0.40 27.18 -6.44
C GLU A 253 1.46 28.15 -6.96
N CYS A 254 2.74 27.77 -6.91
CA CYS A 254 3.83 28.55 -7.48
C CYS A 254 3.94 28.36 -9.00
N ILE A 255 3.22 27.38 -9.57
CA ILE A 255 3.07 27.23 -11.00
C ILE A 255 1.76 27.91 -11.44
N PRO A 256 1.77 28.72 -12.52
CA PRO A 256 0.56 29.35 -13.04
C PRO A 256 -0.35 28.33 -13.76
N ILE A 257 -0.94 27.38 -13.03
CA ILE A 257 -1.92 26.41 -13.55
C ILE A 257 -3.28 27.12 -13.66
N PRO A 258 -3.87 27.24 -14.86
CA PRO A 258 -5.13 27.96 -15.01
C PRO A 258 -6.30 27.22 -14.34
N LEU A 259 -7.14 27.94 -13.59
CA LEU A 259 -8.34 27.34 -12.99
C LEU A 259 -9.36 26.87 -14.02
N ASP A 260 -9.47 27.58 -15.15
CA ASP A 260 -10.32 27.22 -16.28
C ASP A 260 -9.51 27.24 -17.57
N VAL A 261 -9.64 26.19 -18.39
CA VAL A 261 -8.95 26.04 -19.67
C VAL A 261 -9.94 25.67 -20.76
N PHE A 262 -9.92 26.41 -21.87
CA PHE A 262 -10.61 26.02 -23.09
C PHE A 262 -9.57 25.65 -24.15
N LYS A 263 -9.48 24.34 -24.46
CA LYS A 263 -8.55 23.80 -25.45
C LYS A 263 -9.29 22.85 -26.38
N ARG A 264 -9.67 23.36 -27.56
CA ARG A 264 -10.60 22.69 -28.48
C ARG A 264 -10.08 21.36 -29.03
N ASP A 265 -8.76 21.23 -29.14
CA ASP A 265 -8.03 20.01 -29.50
C ASP A 265 -8.07 18.91 -28.42
N VAL A 266 -8.38 19.28 -27.17
CA VAL A 266 -8.52 18.34 -26.04
C VAL A 266 -9.99 18.04 -25.76
N HIS A 267 -10.82 19.07 -25.65
CA HIS A 267 -12.25 18.95 -25.36
C HIS A 267 -13.05 20.17 -25.86
N MET A 268 -14.33 19.97 -26.19
CA MET A 268 -15.17 21.01 -26.81
C MET A 268 -15.77 22.01 -25.83
N HIS A 269 -15.64 21.78 -24.53
CA HIS A 269 -16.11 22.68 -23.47
C HIS A 269 -14.94 23.14 -22.61
N THR A 270 -15.17 24.20 -21.84
CA THR A 270 -14.22 24.65 -20.81
C THR A 270 -14.04 23.56 -19.74
N LEU A 271 -12.79 23.32 -19.39
CA LEU A 271 -12.38 22.42 -18.32
C LEU A 271 -12.03 23.25 -17.08
N THR A 272 -12.54 22.84 -15.92
CA THR A 272 -12.25 23.48 -14.63
C THR A 272 -11.35 22.58 -13.79
N LEU A 273 -10.34 23.16 -13.13
CA LEU A 273 -9.47 22.48 -12.18
C LEU A 273 -10.25 22.11 -10.90
N ARG A 274 -10.08 20.87 -10.42
CA ARG A 274 -10.77 20.33 -9.24
C ARG A 274 -9.77 19.69 -8.28
N SER A 275 -9.98 19.91 -6.98
CA SER A 275 -9.24 19.24 -5.91
C SER A 275 -9.86 17.88 -5.55
N PRO A 276 -9.05 16.92 -5.04
CA PRO A 276 -9.52 15.60 -4.60
C PRO A 276 -10.61 15.61 -3.52
N GLU A 277 -10.56 16.57 -2.59
CA GLU A 277 -11.41 16.60 -1.37
C GLU A 277 -12.90 16.90 -1.65
N THR A 278 -13.25 17.37 -2.84
CA THR A 278 -14.63 17.76 -3.19
C THR A 278 -15.50 16.61 -3.69
N VAL A 279 -15.06 15.36 -3.54
CA VAL A 279 -15.79 14.15 -3.95
C VAL A 279 -16.54 13.58 -2.73
N ASN A 280 -17.66 14.20 -2.36
CA ASN A 280 -18.59 13.62 -1.38
C ASN A 280 -19.57 12.66 -2.09
N ASP A 281 -19.61 11.43 -1.59
CA ASP A 281 -20.65 10.39 -1.70
C ASP A 281 -21.57 10.36 -2.92
N GLY A 282 -21.46 9.26 -3.68
CA GLY A 282 -22.53 8.77 -4.54
C GLY A 282 -22.09 8.42 -5.95
N ASP A 283 -21.57 7.20 -6.13
CA ASP A 283 -21.63 6.46 -7.39
C ASP A 283 -20.86 7.01 -8.59
N ILE A 284 -19.51 6.94 -8.61
CA ILE A 284 -18.79 7.17 -9.88
C ILE A 284 -17.47 6.38 -9.95
N SER A 285 -17.57 5.12 -10.40
CA SER A 285 -16.40 4.29 -10.77
C SER A 285 -15.63 4.79 -12.01
N GLN A 286 -16.09 5.88 -12.66
CA GLN A 286 -15.56 6.42 -13.92
C GLN A 286 -14.78 7.76 -13.79
N GLU A 287 -14.62 8.34 -12.59
CA GLU A 287 -13.83 9.57 -12.37
C GLU A 287 -12.31 9.36 -12.24
N TYR A 288 -11.85 8.11 -12.27
CA TYR A 288 -10.42 7.74 -12.11
C TYR A 288 -9.70 7.55 -13.44
N TYR A 289 -10.19 8.13 -14.53
CA TYR A 289 -9.62 7.94 -15.86
C TYR A 289 -9.46 9.25 -16.61
N CYS A 290 -8.27 9.48 -17.14
CA CYS A 290 -7.99 10.61 -18.01
C CYS A 290 -8.48 10.29 -19.43
N TYR A 291 -9.50 11.00 -19.89
CA TYR A 291 -10.07 10.87 -21.23
C TYR A 291 -9.14 11.38 -22.33
N THR A 292 -8.13 12.17 -21.96
CA THR A 292 -7.09 12.58 -22.90
C THR A 292 -6.11 11.44 -23.13
N CYS A 293 -5.33 11.01 -22.13
CA CYS A 293 -4.28 10.00 -22.38
C CYS A 293 -4.75 8.55 -22.28
N GLU A 294 -6.03 8.30 -22.04
CA GLU A 294 -6.57 6.94 -21.91
C GLU A 294 -5.90 6.09 -20.81
N ASN A 295 -5.56 6.72 -19.70
CA ASN A 295 -4.94 6.05 -18.57
C ASN A 295 -5.62 6.38 -17.24
N LYS A 296 -5.38 5.51 -16.25
CA LYS A 296 -5.87 5.71 -14.88
C LYS A 296 -5.21 6.93 -14.25
N ARG A 297 -6.04 7.70 -13.55
CA ARG A 297 -5.64 8.88 -12.78
C ARG A 297 -5.50 8.51 -11.32
N ASN A 298 -4.60 9.18 -10.61
CA ASN A 298 -4.51 9.06 -9.16
C ASN A 298 -5.66 9.87 -8.52
N PRO A 299 -6.51 9.27 -7.66
CA PRO A 299 -7.62 9.97 -7.01
C PRO A 299 -7.17 11.13 -6.13
N GLU A 300 -5.96 11.04 -5.55
CA GLU A 300 -5.39 12.05 -4.65
C GLU A 300 -4.83 13.27 -5.43
N TYR A 301 -4.90 13.26 -6.76
CA TYR A 301 -4.28 14.30 -7.59
C TYR A 301 -5.35 15.26 -8.11
N TYR A 302 -4.99 16.55 -8.17
CA TYR A 302 -5.79 17.54 -8.87
C TYR A 302 -5.97 17.17 -10.34
N PHE A 303 -7.09 17.59 -10.90
CA PHE A 303 -7.46 17.22 -12.27
C PHE A 303 -8.40 18.23 -12.90
N TYR A 304 -8.48 18.20 -14.22
CA TYR A 304 -9.48 18.96 -14.96
C TYR A 304 -10.74 18.12 -15.16
N TYR A 305 -11.90 18.75 -15.06
CA TYR A 305 -13.18 18.14 -15.44
C TYR A 305 -14.06 19.12 -16.22
N CYS A 306 -15.00 18.59 -17.00
CA CYS A 306 -15.98 19.39 -17.70
C CYS A 306 -17.30 19.46 -16.92
N LYS A 307 -17.62 20.63 -16.37
CA LYS A 307 -18.90 20.90 -15.69
C LYS A 307 -20.12 20.67 -16.60
N GLN A 308 -20.04 21.14 -17.85
CA GLN A 308 -21.15 21.02 -18.81
C GLN A 308 -21.45 19.56 -19.18
N CYS A 309 -20.42 18.72 -19.32
CA CYS A 309 -20.61 17.29 -19.51
C CYS A 309 -21.26 16.66 -18.27
N SER A 310 -20.77 16.99 -17.07
CA SER A 310 -21.35 16.49 -15.81
C SER A 310 -22.84 16.86 -15.67
N GLU A 311 -23.22 18.09 -16.02
CA GLU A 311 -24.62 18.56 -15.99
C GLU A 311 -25.52 17.88 -17.03
N SER A 312 -24.96 17.44 -18.15
CA SER A 312 -25.68 16.74 -19.23
C SER A 312 -25.67 15.21 -19.09
N GLY A 313 -25.16 14.68 -17.97
CA GLY A 313 -25.07 13.24 -17.69
C GLY A 313 -23.88 12.54 -18.34
N GLY A 314 -22.93 13.28 -18.91
CA GLY A 314 -21.64 12.79 -19.39
C GLY A 314 -20.50 13.00 -18.39
N ILE A 315 -19.33 12.43 -18.67
CA ILE A 315 -18.13 12.60 -17.85
C ILE A 315 -16.97 12.91 -18.78
N TYR A 316 -16.20 13.95 -18.44
CA TYR A 316 -14.89 14.19 -19.03
C TYR A 316 -13.96 14.66 -17.93
N THR A 317 -12.90 13.89 -17.67
CA THR A 317 -11.82 14.28 -16.76
C THR A 317 -10.46 14.08 -17.41
N ALA A 318 -9.47 14.87 -17.02
CA ALA A 318 -8.12 14.80 -17.59
C ALA A 318 -7.06 15.17 -16.54
N HIS A 319 -5.85 14.63 -16.71
CA HIS A 319 -4.66 15.08 -15.98
C HIS A 319 -4.38 16.56 -16.27
N ILE A 320 -3.79 17.27 -15.30
CA ILE A 320 -3.35 18.66 -15.51
C ILE A 320 -2.39 18.73 -16.69
N GLU A 321 -1.43 17.82 -16.73
CA GLU A 321 -0.35 17.78 -17.72
C GLU A 321 -0.89 17.42 -19.11
N CYS A 322 -1.97 16.64 -19.22
CA CYS A 322 -2.62 16.36 -20.50
C CYS A 322 -3.35 17.58 -21.09
N VAL A 323 -3.78 18.52 -20.25
CA VAL A 323 -4.47 19.75 -20.68
C VAL A 323 -3.46 20.88 -20.87
N ALA A 324 -2.50 21.01 -19.95
CA ALA A 324 -1.51 22.07 -19.89
C ALA A 324 -0.33 21.88 -20.85
N SER A 325 0.00 20.65 -21.26
CA SER A 325 1.02 20.43 -22.29
C SER A 325 0.57 20.95 -23.66
N SER A 326 1.45 21.67 -24.32
CA SER A 326 1.22 22.30 -25.63
C SER A 326 1.61 21.42 -26.83
N GLU A 327 1.97 20.14 -26.65
CA GLU A 327 2.46 19.32 -27.76
C GLU A 327 1.72 17.99 -27.98
N VAL A 328 1.03 17.98 -29.13
CA VAL A 328 0.68 16.92 -30.07
C VAL A 328 1.29 15.53 -29.79
N ARG A 329 0.41 14.53 -29.70
CA ARG A 329 0.75 13.10 -29.80
C ARG A 329 1.47 12.85 -31.12
N ASN A 330 2.74 12.46 -31.07
CA ASN A 330 3.37 11.80 -32.21
C ASN A 330 3.07 10.30 -32.11
N PHE A 331 2.38 9.79 -33.14
CA PHE A 331 2.01 8.39 -33.35
C PHE A 331 3.23 7.52 -33.65
#